data_AF-A0A1D8MRX9-F1
#
_entry.id   AF-A0A1D8MRX9-F1
#
_cell.length_a   1.000
_cell.length_b   1.000
_cell.length_c   1.000
_cell.angle_alpha   90.00
_cell.angle_beta   90.00
_cell.angle_gamma   90.00
#
_symmetry.space_group_name_H-M   'P 1'
#
loop_
_entity.id
_entity.type
_entity.pdbx_description
1 polymer ?
#
loop_
_entity_poly.entity_id
_entity_poly.type
_entity_poly.pdbx_seq_one_letter_code
_entity_poly.pdbx_strand_id
1 'polypeptide(L)'
;MELDITEKEDRWIVDFKQNHTLANLVRKAVWENGGEAGYDKGHPLGEESHLIVKSDNPEEDLEDAVETAREWMEDLQGQIS
;
A
#
# COMPACT_ATOMS: atom_id res chain seq x y z
N MET A 1 8.72 6.55 -8.84
CA MET A 1 8.98 6.57 -7.39
C MET A 1 9.68 5.28 -7.07
N GLU A 2 10.74 5.31 -6.27
CA GLU A 2 11.39 4.10 -5.77
C GLU A 2 10.85 3.83 -4.36
N LEU A 3 10.38 2.61 -4.12
CA LEU A 3 9.86 2.17 -2.82
C LEU A 3 10.97 1.43 -2.09
N ASP A 4 11.12 1.69 -0.78
CA ASP A 4 12.00 0.89 0.05
C ASP A 4 11.18 -0.17 0.79
N ILE A 5 11.55 -1.43 0.59
CA ILE A 5 10.88 -2.58 1.21
C ILE A 5 11.81 -3.18 2.24
N THR A 6 11.34 -3.28 3.48
CA THR A 6 12.03 -3.97 4.57
C THR A 6 11.20 -5.16 5.02
N GLU A 7 11.78 -6.36 4.92
CA GLU A 7 11.18 -7.59 5.45
C GLU A 7 11.46 -7.72 6.95
N LYS A 8 10.43 -8.04 7.73
CA LYS A 8 10.54 -8.35 9.16
C LYS A 8 9.59 -9.47 9.54
N GLU A 9 10.15 -10.63 9.89
CA GLU A 9 9.38 -11.78 10.38
C GLU A 9 8.31 -12.21 9.36
N ASP A 10 7.03 -11.97 9.66
CA ASP A 10 5.85 -12.36 8.87
C ASP A 10 5.21 -11.17 8.13
N ARG A 11 5.97 -10.10 7.91
CA ARG A 11 5.47 -8.86 7.29
C ARG A 11 6.50 -8.11 6.47
N TRP A 12 6.01 -7.38 5.49
CA TRP A 12 6.73 -6.35 4.76
C TRP A 12 6.38 -4.96 5.29
N ILE A 13 7.39 -4.11 5.38
CA ILE A 13 7.25 -2.68 5.67
C ILE A 13 7.69 -1.93 4.41
N VAL A 14 6.76 -1.21 3.78
CA VAL A 14 6.98 -0.49 2.52
C VAL A 14 6.95 1.02 2.80
N ASP A 15 8.05 1.70 2.52
CA ASP A 15 8.15 3.16 2.66
C ASP A 15 7.76 3.87 1.36
N PHE A 16 6.66 4.63 1.43
CA PHE A 16 6.12 5.43 0.34
C PHE A 16 6.70 6.85 0.28
N LYS A 17 7.81 7.14 0.97
CA LYS A 17 8.51 8.44 0.91
C LYS A 17 7.57 9.60 1.16
N GLN A 18 6.88 9.54 2.30
CA GLN A 18 5.90 10.54 2.75
C GLN A 18 4.64 10.67 1.87
N ASN A 19 4.48 9.81 0.86
CA ASN A 19 3.25 9.80 0.06
C ASN A 19 2.14 9.03 0.77
N HIS A 20 1.55 9.69 1.76
CA HIS A 20 0.43 9.16 2.54
C HIS A 20 -0.79 8.83 1.69
N THR A 21 -1.03 9.58 0.62
CA THR A 21 -2.15 9.36 -0.28
C THR A 21 -2.00 8.02 -0.98
N LEU A 22 -0.82 7.78 -1.56
CA LEU A 22 -0.54 6.52 -2.26
C LEU A 22 -0.50 5.34 -1.29
N ALA A 23 0.15 5.49 -0.13
CA ALA A 23 0.17 4.44 0.90
C ALA A 23 -1.25 4.07 1.37
N ASN A 24 -2.13 5.05 1.56
CA ASN A 24 -3.51 4.80 1.95
C ASN A 24 -4.35 4.19 0.82
N LEU A 25 -4.09 4.57 -0.43
CA LEU A 25 -4.76 3.97 -1.59
C LEU A 25 -4.42 2.48 -1.70
N VAL A 26 -3.12 2.15 -1.70
CA VAL A 26 -2.63 0.77 -1.76
C VAL A 26 -3.13 -0.02 -0.55
N ARG A 27 -3.10 0.55 0.67
CA ARG A 27 -3.67 -0.11 1.86
C ARG A 27 -5.12 -0.52 1.68
N LYS A 28 -5.94 0.38 1.13
CA LYS A 28 -7.36 0.07 0.88
C LYS A 28 -7.52 -1.05 -0.13
N ALA A 29 -6.69 -1.07 -1.17
CA ALA A 29 -6.72 -2.13 -2.16
C ALA A 29 -6.31 -3.49 -1.58
N VAL A 30 -5.28 -3.53 -0.71
CA VAL A 30 -4.93 -4.75 0.03
C VAL A 30 -6.13 -5.28 0.83
N TRP A 31 -6.86 -4.41 1.53
CA TRP A 31 -8.07 -4.82 2.26
C TRP A 31 -9.19 -5.33 1.36
N GLU A 32 -9.39 -4.71 0.19
CA GLU A 32 -10.40 -5.15 -0.78
C GLU A 32 -10.10 -6.56 -1.29
N ASN A 33 -8.82 -6.88 -1.49
CA ASN A 33 -8.35 -8.21 -1.92
C ASN A 33 -8.34 -9.23 -0.77
N GLY A 34 -8.81 -8.86 0.43
CA GLY A 34 -8.88 -9.73 1.61
C GLY A 34 -7.57 -9.85 2.40
N GLY A 35 -6.54 -9.09 2.04
CA GLY A 35 -5.25 -9.06 2.73
C GLY A 35 -5.25 -8.23 4.02
N GLU A 36 -4.26 -8.48 4.87
CA GLU A 36 -4.07 -7.74 6.13
C GLU A 36 -2.99 -6.65 5.96
N ALA A 37 -3.42 -5.38 6.01
CA ALA A 37 -2.51 -4.24 5.97
C ALA A 37 -2.73 -3.23 7.10
N GLY A 38 -1.63 -2.76 7.68
CA GLY A 38 -1.55 -1.67 8.64
C GLY A 38 -0.88 -0.43 8.05
N TYR A 39 -1.08 0.71 8.68
CA TYR A 39 -0.36 1.94 8.34
C TYR A 39 0.33 2.45 9.60
N ASP A 40 1.64 2.66 9.53
CA ASP A 40 2.41 3.31 10.58
C ASP A 40 2.93 4.65 10.08
N LYS A 41 2.58 5.72 10.80
CA LYS A 41 3.05 7.09 10.53
C LYS A 41 4.45 7.35 11.11
N GLY A 42 5.05 6.38 11.79
CA GLY A 42 6.27 6.56 12.54
C GLY A 42 6.11 7.50 13.74
N HIS A 43 7.22 8.05 14.23
CA HIS A 43 7.23 9.05 15.32
C HIS A 43 6.40 10.28 14.91
N PRO A 44 5.63 10.96 15.79
CA PRO A 44 4.80 12.11 15.42
C PRO A 44 5.50 13.31 14.76
N LEU A 45 6.84 13.30 14.73
CA LEU A 45 7.71 14.30 14.10
C LEU A 45 8.48 13.74 12.90
N GLY A 46 8.36 12.43 12.65
CA GLY A 46 8.86 11.76 11.46
C GLY A 46 7.78 11.79 10.40
N GLU A 47 8.17 12.08 9.17
CA GLU A 47 7.27 12.15 8.01
C GLU A 47 7.18 10.79 7.31
N GLU A 48 7.35 9.69 8.04
CA GLU A 48 7.42 8.36 7.47
C GLU A 48 6.01 7.88 7.05
N SER A 49 5.92 7.28 5.87
CA SER A 49 4.67 6.76 5.31
C SER A 49 4.81 5.26 5.08
N HIS A 50 4.78 4.51 6.17
CA HIS A 50 4.99 3.07 6.12
C HIS A 50 3.67 2.32 5.98
N LEU A 51 3.55 1.55 4.89
CA LEU A 51 2.56 0.50 4.74
C LEU A 51 3.13 -0.79 5.32
N ILE A 52 2.37 -1.46 6.18
CA ILE A 52 2.74 -2.76 6.73
C ILE A 52 1.82 -3.79 6.11
N VAL A 53 2.35 -4.78 5.41
CA VAL A 53 1.57 -5.89 4.82
C VAL A 53 1.97 -7.17 5.54
N LYS A 54 0.99 -7.85 6.12
CA LYS A 54 1.20 -9.10 6.85
C LYS A 54 0.62 -10.25 6.03
N SER A 55 1.49 -11.13 5.53
CA SER A 55 1.12 -12.21 4.62
C SER A 55 2.24 -13.22 4.49
N ASP A 56 1.88 -14.43 4.05
CA ASP A 56 2.86 -15.45 3.63
C ASP A 56 3.48 -15.11 2.26
N ASN A 57 2.77 -14.32 1.41
CA ASN A 57 3.23 -13.87 0.09
C ASN A 57 2.97 -12.35 -0.10
N PRO A 58 3.62 -11.46 0.68
CA PRO A 58 3.35 -10.03 0.67
C PRO A 58 3.69 -9.32 -0.65
N GLU A 59 4.54 -9.91 -1.49
CA GLU A 59 4.83 -9.41 -2.84
C GLU A 59 3.60 -9.50 -3.74
N GLU A 60 3.00 -10.69 -3.83
CA GLU A 60 1.79 -10.97 -4.61
C GLU A 60 0.62 -10.10 -4.13
N ASP A 61 0.42 -10.00 -2.81
CA ASP A 61 -0.63 -9.15 -2.24
C ASP A 61 -0.47 -7.65 -2.61
N LEU A 62 0.77 -7.18 -2.73
CA LEU A 62 1.05 -5.81 -3.15
C LEU A 62 0.85 -5.60 -4.65
N GLU A 63 1.25 -6.57 -5.48
CA GLU A 63 1.00 -6.54 -6.92
C GLU A 63 -0.50 -6.51 -7.21
N ASP A 64 -1.27 -7.39 -6.57
CA ASP A 64 -2.73 -7.45 -6.68
C ASP A 64 -3.36 -6.13 -6.22
N ALA A 65 -2.91 -5.57 -5.09
CA ALA A 65 -3.41 -4.30 -4.59
C ALA A 65 -3.11 -3.12 -5.53
N VAL A 66 -1.94 -3.10 -6.18
CA VAL A 66 -1.60 -2.08 -7.18
C VAL A 66 -2.49 -2.19 -8.41
N GLU A 67 -2.78 -3.42 -8.85
CA GLU A 67 -3.68 -3.67 -9.98
C GLU A 67 -5.11 -3.22 -9.66
N THR A 68 -5.65 -3.59 -8.50
CA THR A 68 -6.96 -3.10 -8.04
C THR A 68 -7.03 -1.57 -7.97
N ALA A 69 -5.98 -0.94 -7.45
CA ALA A 69 -5.91 0.52 -7.42
C ALA A 69 -5.86 1.15 -8.82
N ARG A 70 -5.22 0.48 -9.80
CA ARG A 70 -5.22 0.89 -11.21
C ARG A 70 -6.61 0.81 -11.81
N GLU A 71 -7.32 -0.30 -11.62
CA GLU A 71 -8.69 -0.49 -12.09
C GLU A 71 -9.64 0.59 -11.54
N TRP A 72 -9.55 0.93 -10.25
CA TRP A 72 -10.34 2.02 -9.65
C TRP A 72 -10.12 3.37 -10.35
N MET A 73 -8.89 3.65 -10.75
CA MET A 73 -8.55 4.91 -11.43
C MET A 73 -9.07 4.91 -12.87
N GLU A 74 -9.02 3.77 -13.57
CA GLU A 74 -9.60 3.60 -14.91
C GLU A 74 -11.13 3.76 -14.88
N ASP A 75 -11.79 3.14 -13.91
CA ASP A 75 -13.24 3.26 -13.70
C ASP A 75 -13.65 4.69 -13.38
N LEU A 76 -12.88 5.38 -12.53
CA LEU A 76 -13.11 6.79 -12.22
C LEU A 76 -12.94 7.65 -13.47
N GLN A 77 -11.90 7.42 -14.26
CA GLN A 77 -11.65 8.14 -15.51
C GLN A 77 -12.82 7.96 -16.49
N GLY A 78 -13.29 6.73 -16.67
CA GLY A 78 -14.43 6.43 -17.56
C GLY A 78 -15.75 7.08 -17.12
N GLN A 79 -15.92 7.41 -15.84
CA GLN A 79 -17.10 8.11 -15.34
C GLN A 79 -17.06 9.63 -15.54
N ILE A 80 -15.87 10.20 -15.73
CA ILE A 80 -15.69 11.66 -15.88
C ILE A 80 -15.35 12.10 -17.31
N SER A 81 -15.09 11.15 -18.22
CA SER A 81 -14.83 11.37 -19.65
C SER A 81 -16.05 11.09 -20.51
#